data_AF-A0A956M3I0-F1
#
_entry.id   AF-A0A956M3I0-F1
#
_cell.length_a   1.000
_cell.length_b   1.000
_cell.length_c   1.000
_cell.angle_alpha   90.00
_cell.angle_beta   90.00
_cell.angle_gamma   90.00
#
_symmetry.space_group_name_H-M   'P 1'
#
loop_
_entity.id
_entity.type
_entity.pdbx_description
1 polymer ?
#
loop_
_entity_poly.entity_id
_entity_poly.type
_entity_poly.pdbx_seq_one_letter_code
_entity_poly.pdbx_strand_id
1 'polypeptide(L)' 'MTERAAGAEAGPDRARVESFALSGIEALRVEIQVALDDGYPIMTIVGLPDAAVRESRERVFASFR' A
#
# COMPACT_ATOMS: atom_id res chain seq x y z
N MET A 1 -22.00 -9.00 -6.64
CA MET A 1 -22.18 -7.57 -6.94
C MET A 1 -20.92 -7.10 -7.64
N THR A 2 -20.93 -7.37 -8.95
CA THR A 2 -20.08 -6.87 -10.05
C THR A 2 -18.64 -6.44 -9.75
N GLU A 3 -17.74 -7.34 -10.11
CA GLU A 3 -16.40 -7.06 -10.63
C GLU A 3 -16.44 -5.91 -11.64
N ARG A 4 -15.65 -4.86 -11.39
CA ARG A 4 -15.00 -4.11 -12.46
C ARG A 4 -13.54 -3.95 -12.11
N ALA A 5 -12.73 -4.74 -12.82
CA ALA A 5 -11.30 -4.51 -12.97
C ALA A 5 -11.09 -3.11 -13.56
N ALA A 6 -10.65 -2.16 -12.73
CA ALA A 6 -10.18 -0.86 -13.18
C ALA A 6 -8.72 -1.01 -13.66
N GLY A 7 -8.54 -1.68 -14.79
CA GLY A 7 -7.34 -1.50 -15.60
C GLY A 7 -7.49 -0.22 -16.41
N ALA A 8 -6.66 0.80 -16.13
CA ALA A 8 -6.19 1.79 -17.10
C ALA A 8 -4.98 2.56 -16.54
N GLU A 9 -3.95 2.64 -17.39
CA GLU A 9 -2.68 3.37 -17.27
C GLU A 9 -1.68 2.88 -16.18
N ALA A 10 -1.10 1.70 -16.39
CA ALA A 10 0.09 1.23 -15.68
C ALA A 10 1.35 1.70 -16.43
N GLY A 11 2.02 2.72 -15.87
CA GLY A 11 3.47 2.84 -16.10
C GLY A 11 4.18 1.63 -15.48
N PRO A 12 5.34 1.19 -16.00
CA PRO A 12 6.01 -0.05 -15.60
C PRO A 12 6.32 -0.14 -14.09
N ASP A 13 6.33 0.99 -13.39
CA ASP A 13 6.82 1.08 -12.02
C ASP A 13 5.73 1.21 -10.96
N ARG A 14 4.45 0.94 -11.28
CA ARG A 14 3.33 1.10 -10.32
C ARG A 14 2.58 -0.21 -10.06
N ALA A 15 2.91 -0.89 -8.97
CA ALA A 15 2.13 -2.02 -8.46
C ALA A 15 0.84 -1.54 -7.76
N ARG A 16 -0.23 -2.32 -7.86
CA ARG A 16 -1.52 -2.06 -7.18
C ARG A 16 -1.97 -3.29 -6.39
N VAL A 17 -2.55 -3.08 -5.21
CA VAL A 17 -3.15 -4.15 -4.41
C VAL A 17 -4.44 -3.67 -3.75
N GLU A 18 -5.48 -4.50 -3.83
CA GLU A 18 -6.72 -4.27 -3.10
C GLU A 18 -6.57 -4.72 -1.64
N SER A 19 -7.00 -3.89 -0.72
CA SER A 19 -6.89 -4.15 0.72
C SER A 19 -8.06 -3.51 1.49
N PHE A 20 -7.99 -3.58 2.81
CA PHE A 20 -8.93 -2.94 3.72
C PHE A 20 -8.19 -2.14 4.78
N ALA A 21 -8.72 -0.97 5.13
CA ALA A 21 -8.28 -0.15 6.24
C ALA A 21 -9.38 -0.10 7.32
N LEU A 22 -8.98 0.03 8.59
CA LEU A 22 -9.93 0.17 9.69
C LEU A 22 -10.20 1.65 10.00
N SER A 23 -11.47 2.00 10.12
CA SER A 23 -11.94 3.28 10.65
C SER A 23 -12.85 3.01 11.84
N GLY A 24 -12.27 3.04 13.05
CA GLY A 24 -12.95 2.57 14.25
C GLY A 24 -13.19 1.05 14.18
N ILE A 25 -14.45 0.64 14.04
CA ILE A 25 -14.85 -0.78 13.89
C ILE A 25 -15.22 -1.14 12.45
N GLU A 26 -15.22 -0.18 11.53
CA GLU A 26 -15.61 -0.39 10.14
C GLU A 26 -14.40 -0.74 9.28
N ALA A 27 -14.55 -1.75 8.42
CA ALA A 27 -13.55 -2.10 7.41
C ALA A 27 -13.89 -1.40 6.09
N LEU A 28 -13.00 -0.51 5.66
CA LEU A 28 -13.13 0.25 4.42
C LEU A 28 -12.27 -0.40 3.34
N ARG A 29 -12.87 -0.70 2.18
CA ARG A 29 -12.13 -1.20 1.01
C ARG A 29 -11.23 -0.09 0.46
N VAL A 30 -9.95 -0.37 0.29
CA VAL A 30 -8.95 0.59 -0.21
C VAL A 30 -8.09 -0.03 -1.30
N GLU A 31 -7.65 0.79 -2.25
CA GLU A 31 -6.62 0.42 -3.22
C GLU A 31 -5.31 1.04 -2.76
N ILE A 32 -4.26 0.23 -2.68
CA ILE A 32 -2.91 0.67 -2.38
C ILE A 32 -2.12 0.67 -3.68
N GLN A 33 -1.42 1.77 -3.95
CA GLN A 33 -0.53 1.92 -5.09
C GLN A 33 0.91 2.07 -4.58
N VAL A 34 1.83 1.35 -5.19
CA VAL A 34 3.25 1.35 -4.83
C VAL A 34 4.05 1.67 -6.06
N ALA A 35 4.96 2.63 -5.94
CA ALA A 35 5.96 2.93 -6.96
C ALA A 35 7.37 2.62 -6.45
N LEU A 36 8.23 2.15 -7.35
CA LEU A 36 9.65 1.98 -7.10
C LEU A 36 10.42 3.01 -7.91
N ASP A 37 11.35 3.70 -7.27
CA ASP A 37 12.30 4.62 -7.89
C ASP A 37 13.73 4.13 -7.62
N ASP A 38 14.67 4.49 -8.51
CA ASP A 38 16.07 4.02 -8.52
C ASP A 38 16.95 4.64 -7.41
N GLY A 39 16.38 4.91 -6.24
CA GLY A 39 17.00 5.67 -5.15
C GLY A 39 17.40 4.85 -3.92
N TYR A 40 17.73 5.57 -2.84
CA TYR A 40 18.00 4.97 -1.53
C TYR A 40 16.79 4.16 -1.02
N PRO A 41 17.00 3.08 -0.23
CA PRO A 41 15.92 2.25 0.33
C PRO A 41 15.13 3.03 1.39
N ILE A 42 14.22 3.88 0.92
CA ILE A 42 13.32 4.70 1.72
C ILE A 42 11.90 4.32 1.34
N MET A 43 11.10 3.96 2.34
CA MET A 43 9.67 3.72 2.15
C MET A 43 8.87 4.84 2.80
N THR A 44 8.19 5.61 1.96
CA THR A 44 7.26 6.68 2.38
C THR A 44 5.83 6.22 2.14
N ILE A 45 5.00 6.23 3.18
CA ILE A 45 3.57 5.94 3.09
C ILE A 45 2.83 7.27 3.15
N VAL A 46 1.96 7.53 2.19
CA VAL A 46 1.13 8.74 2.12
C VAL A 46 -0.35 8.38 2.24
N GLY A 47 -1.13 9.25 2.89
CA GLY A 47 -2.59 9.13 2.96
C GLY A 47 -3.15 8.08 3.93
N LEU A 48 -2.38 7.05 4.32
CA LEU A 48 -2.81 6.04 5.29
C LEU A 48 -2.11 6.26 6.65
N PRO A 49 -2.79 6.83 7.66
CA PRO A 49 -2.20 7.18 8.96
C PRO A 49 -2.15 6.01 9.97
N ASP A 50 -2.38 4.78 9.51
CA ASP A 50 -2.56 3.64 10.41
C ASP A 50 -1.25 3.20 11.11
N ALA A 51 -1.32 3.05 12.43
CA ALA A 51 -0.17 2.67 13.25
C ALA A 51 0.35 1.26 12.94
N ALA A 52 -0.55 0.31 12.66
CA ALA A 52 -0.16 -1.06 12.31
C ALA A 52 0.55 -1.11 10.95
N VAL A 53 0.23 -0.21 10.02
CA VAL A 53 0.96 -0.06 8.75
C VAL A 53 2.39 0.44 9.00
N ARG A 54 2.58 1.42 9.88
CA ARG A 54 3.92 1.90 10.26
C ARG A 54 4.77 0.82 10.92
N GLU A 55 4.19 0.07 11.85
CA GLU A 55 4.87 -1.04 12.52
C GLU A 55 5.20 -2.17 11.54
N SER A 56 4.28 -2.48 10.61
CA SER A 56 4.50 -3.48 9.56
C SER A 56 5.68 -3.10 8.67
N ARG A 57 5.81 -1.82 8.29
CA ARG A 57 6.99 -1.32 7.57
C ARG A 57 8.26 -1.61 8.36
N GLU A 58 8.30 -1.29 9.65
CA GLU A 58 9.48 -1.52 10.49
C GLU A 58 9.86 -3.00 10.55
N ARG A 59 8.88 -3.92 10.68
CA ARG A 59 9.12 -5.37 10.67
C ARG A 59 9.65 -5.89 9.33
N VAL A 60 9.11 -5.40 8.22
CA VAL A 60 9.60 -5.76 6.87
C VAL A 60 11.04 -5.30 6.70
N PHE A 61 11.35 -4.06 7.09
CA PHE A 61 12.72 -3.54 7.02
C PHE A 61 13.69 -4.30 7.92
N ALA A 62 13.27 -4.68 9.13
CA ALA A 62 14.09 -5.49 10.05
C ALA A 62 14.41 -6.87 9.49
N SER A 63 13.60 -7.40 8.57
CA SER A 63 13.77 -8.72 7.96
C SER A 63 14.80 -8.74 6.82
N PHE A 64 15.24 -7.58 6.32
CA PHE A 64 16.28 -7.47 5.29
C PHE A 64 17.71 -7.49 5.84
N ARG A 65 17.88 -7.73 7.14
CA ARG A 65 19.19 -7.83 7.80
C ARG A 65 19.72 -9.25 7.84
#